data_AF-A0A318JBB8-F1
#
_entry.id   AF-A0A318JBB8-F1
#
_cell.length_a   1.000
_cell.length_b   1.000
_cell.length_c   1.000
_cell.angle_alpha   90.00
_cell.angle_beta   90.00
_cell.angle_gamma   90.00
#
_symmetry.space_group_name_H-M   'P 1'
#
loop_
_entity.id
_entity.type
_entity.pdbx_description
1 polymer ?
#
loop_
_entity_poly.entity_id
_entity_poly.type
_entity_poly.pdbx_seq_one_letter_code
_entity_poly.pdbx_strand_id
1 'polypeptide(L)'
;MKSEMTKNAAENTTTNMTSNMTSNKRLAIILLSILVFVMIAMSSFHGMDVQIDNDDMDGIGGFFGIVLGCGIAVAAVVFALSLTGMVLASVAVLLCVIFAVVVGSLALALLPLLLPILLVVGLVALFSRKTT
;
A
#
# COMPACT_ATOMS: atom_id res chain seq x y z
N MET A 1 36.84 28.89 -6.90
CA MET A 1 35.55 29.62 -6.83
C MET A 1 34.52 29.20 -7.88
N LYS A 2 34.86 29.10 -9.18
CA LYS A 2 33.88 28.71 -10.24
C LYS A 2 33.43 27.23 -10.20
N SER A 3 34.26 26.34 -9.65
CA SER A 3 33.98 24.90 -9.50
C SER A 3 32.92 24.58 -8.44
N GLU A 4 32.81 25.41 -7.39
CA GLU A 4 31.85 25.18 -6.30
C GLU A 4 30.43 25.64 -6.67
N MET A 5 30.31 26.64 -7.56
CA MET A 5 29.02 27.08 -8.09
C MET A 5 28.34 26.04 -8.99
N THR A 6 29.11 25.29 -9.78
CA THR A 6 28.56 24.25 -10.67
C THR A 6 28.10 23.00 -9.91
N LYS A 7 28.74 22.70 -8.78
CA LYS A 7 28.35 21.55 -7.92
C LYS A 7 27.01 21.79 -7.21
N ASN A 8 26.82 23.00 -6.68
CA ASN A 8 25.57 23.41 -6.04
C ASN A 8 24.36 23.43 -7.01
N ALA A 9 24.58 23.78 -8.28
CA ALA A 9 23.53 23.77 -9.31
C ALA A 9 23.09 22.34 -9.69
N ALA A 10 24.04 21.40 -9.78
CA ALA A 10 23.74 20.00 -10.08
C ALA A 10 23.04 19.29 -8.91
N GLU A 11 23.46 19.59 -7.67
CA GLU A 11 22.83 19.04 -6.46
C GLU A 11 21.39 19.52 -6.31
N ASN A 12 21.13 20.82 -6.51
CA ASN A 12 19.79 21.40 -6.43
C ASN A 12 18.85 20.90 -7.54
N THR A 13 19.38 20.54 -8.71
CA THR A 13 18.56 19.96 -9.79
C THR A 13 18.16 18.51 -9.46
N THR A 14 19.07 17.74 -8.86
CA THR A 14 18.86 16.32 -8.54
C THR A 14 17.90 16.14 -7.36
N THR A 15 17.96 17.02 -6.36
CA THR A 15 17.01 17.03 -5.23
C THR A 15 15.59 17.40 -5.68
N ASN A 16 15.45 18.35 -6.61
CA ASN A 16 14.15 18.76 -7.15
C ASN A 16 13.47 17.67 -8.03
N MET A 17 14.26 16.84 -8.74
CA MET A 17 13.70 15.72 -9.51
C MET A 17 13.20 14.59 -8.60
N THR A 18 13.92 14.32 -7.52
CA THR A 18 13.58 13.22 -6.58
C THR A 18 12.37 13.56 -5.69
N SER A 19 12.20 14.83 -5.32
CA SER A 19 11.02 15.30 -4.57
C SER A 19 9.75 15.27 -5.41
N ASN A 20 9.82 15.63 -6.70
CA ASN A 20 8.66 15.57 -7.61
C ASN A 20 8.18 14.14 -7.89
N MET A 21 9.09 13.17 -8.04
CA MET A 21 8.70 11.77 -8.24
C MET A 21 8.03 11.14 -7.01
N THR A 22 8.37 11.55 -5.79
CA THR A 22 7.74 11.03 -4.56
C THR A 22 6.45 11.77 -4.21
N SER A 23 6.37 13.08 -4.53
CA SER A 23 5.16 13.89 -4.38
C SER A 23 4.02 13.36 -5.27
N ASN A 24 4.31 13.04 -6.54
CA ASN A 24 3.30 12.53 -7.48
C ASN A 24 2.69 11.20 -7.04
N LYS A 25 3.48 10.31 -6.40
CA LYS A 25 2.98 9.02 -5.87
C LYS A 25 2.07 9.22 -4.65
N ARG A 26 2.43 10.14 -3.75
CA ARG A 26 1.60 10.51 -2.60
C ARG A 26 0.31 11.18 -3.07
N LEU A 27 0.41 12.07 -4.05
CA LEU A 27 -0.73 12.76 -4.65
C LEU A 27 -1.66 11.75 -5.35
N ALA A 28 -1.13 10.76 -6.06
CA ALA A 28 -1.92 9.68 -6.67
C ALA A 28 -2.67 8.83 -5.62
N ILE A 29 -2.03 8.50 -4.50
CA ILE A 29 -2.68 7.75 -3.41
C ILE A 29 -3.78 8.60 -2.75
N ILE A 30 -3.55 9.90 -2.56
CA ILE A 30 -4.54 10.83 -2.02
C ILE A 30 -5.71 10.98 -2.99
N LEU A 31 -5.45 11.15 -4.29
CA LEU A 31 -6.48 11.23 -5.33
C LEU A 31 -7.31 9.94 -5.42
N LEU A 32 -6.66 8.78 -5.34
CA LEU A 32 -7.33 7.48 -5.33
C LEU A 32 -8.21 7.33 -4.08
N SER A 33 -7.72 7.73 -2.91
CA SER A 33 -8.48 7.72 -1.67
C SER A 33 -9.73 8.61 -1.76
N ILE A 34 -9.58 9.83 -2.29
CA ILE A 34 -10.68 10.76 -2.53
C ILE A 34 -11.69 10.17 -3.54
N LEU A 35 -11.21 9.55 -4.62
CA LEU A 35 -12.07 8.93 -5.63
C LEU A 35 -12.90 7.78 -5.05
N VAL A 36 -12.29 6.91 -4.24
CA VAL A 36 -12.99 5.81 -3.57
C VAL A 36 -14.00 6.36 -2.56
N PHE A 37 -13.64 7.41 -1.81
CA PHE A 37 -14.56 8.07 -0.89
C PHE A 37 -15.77 8.67 -1.61
N VAL A 38 -15.57 9.32 -2.76
CA VAL A 38 -16.65 9.86 -3.60
C VAL A 38 -17.57 8.74 -4.13
N MET A 39 -17.01 7.60 -4.55
CA MET A 39 -17.80 6.46 -5.03
C MET A 39 -18.65 5.82 -3.93
N ILE A 40 -18.10 5.70 -2.72
CA ILE A 40 -18.83 5.21 -1.55
C ILE A 40 -19.93 6.21 -1.17
N ALA A 41 -19.61 7.51 -1.14
CA ALA A 41 -20.60 8.55 -0.86
C ALA A 41 -21.76 8.52 -1.87
N MET A 42 -21.47 8.49 -3.18
CA MET A 42 -22.49 8.44 -4.24
C MET A 42 -23.36 7.17 -4.18
N SER A 43 -22.79 6.06 -3.68
CA SER A 43 -23.53 4.82 -3.47
C SER A 43 -24.41 4.87 -2.21
N SER A 44 -23.95 5.51 -1.13
CA SER A 44 -24.73 5.67 0.11
C SER A 44 -25.86 6.71 -0.01
N PHE A 45 -25.77 7.66 -0.95
CA PHE A 45 -26.82 8.65 -1.17
C PHE A 45 -27.98 8.16 -2.05
N HIS A 46 -27.86 6.99 -2.71
CA HIS A 46 -28.98 6.36 -3.40
C HIS A 46 -29.93 5.69 -2.39
N GLY A 47 -30.81 6.47 -1.77
CA GLY A 47 -31.95 5.92 -1.02
C GLY A 47 -32.15 6.42 0.41
N MET A 48 -31.45 7.47 0.86
CA MET A 48 -31.78 8.11 2.14
C MET A 48 -32.94 9.10 1.98
N ASP A 49 -34.15 8.57 1.78
CA ASP A 49 -35.38 9.29 2.15
C ASP A 49 -35.54 9.10 3.67
N VAL A 50 -35.03 10.04 4.46
CA VAL A 50 -35.22 10.04 5.92
C VAL A 50 -36.62 10.57 6.20
N GLN A 51 -37.63 9.73 6.03
CA GLN A 51 -38.99 10.01 6.49
C GLN A 51 -39.13 9.52 7.93
N ILE A 52 -39.03 10.45 8.88
CA ILE A 52 -39.48 10.24 10.26
C ILE A 52 -40.87 10.88 10.36
N ASP A 53 -41.89 10.03 10.30
CA ASP A 53 -43.27 10.30 10.74
C ASP A 53 -44.09 11.37 9.98
N ASN A 54 -43.90 11.50 8.67
CA ASN A 54 -44.74 12.34 7.77
C ASN A 54 -44.82 13.85 8.11
N ASP A 55 -44.10 14.32 9.11
CA ASP A 55 -43.95 15.74 9.42
C ASP A 55 -42.57 16.21 8.97
N ASP A 56 -42.57 17.09 7.97
CA ASP A 56 -41.37 17.78 7.49
C ASP A 56 -40.72 18.50 8.69
N MET A 57 -39.61 17.97 9.19
CA MET A 57 -38.80 18.60 10.23
C MET A 57 -38.07 19.81 9.62
N ASP A 58 -38.80 20.88 9.37
CA ASP A 58 -38.36 22.14 8.74
C ASP A 58 -37.60 23.06 9.72
N GLY A 59 -36.80 22.48 10.63
CA GLY A 59 -36.14 23.23 11.70
C GLY A 59 -34.95 22.52 12.34
N ILE A 60 -34.34 23.20 13.32
CA ILE A 60 -33.03 22.92 13.96
C ILE A 60 -32.79 21.44 14.35
N GLY A 61 -33.85 20.66 14.57
CA GLY A 61 -33.80 19.21 14.82
C GLY A 61 -33.37 18.39 13.60
N GLY A 62 -33.78 18.77 12.39
CA GLY A 62 -33.32 18.15 11.14
C GLY A 62 -31.82 18.41 10.88
N PHE A 63 -31.36 19.63 11.12
CA PHE A 63 -29.93 19.96 11.03
C PHE A 63 -29.09 19.17 12.05
N PHE A 64 -29.56 19.06 13.30
CA PHE A 64 -28.88 18.29 14.33
C PHE A 64 -28.88 16.77 14.02
N GLY A 65 -29.97 16.25 13.46
CA GLY A 65 -30.08 14.87 12.99
C GLY A 65 -29.12 14.56 11.83
N ILE A 66 -28.98 15.47 10.86
CA ILE A 66 -28.03 15.32 9.76
C ILE A 66 -26.58 15.38 10.25
N VAL A 67 -26.25 16.33 11.14
CA VAL A 67 -24.89 16.47 11.69
C VAL A 67 -24.49 15.24 12.51
N LEU A 68 -25.37 14.77 13.40
CA LEU A 68 -25.12 13.55 14.16
C LEU A 68 -25.09 12.30 13.27
N GLY A 69 -26.02 12.18 12.32
CA GLY A 69 -26.06 11.08 11.36
C GLY A 69 -24.77 11.01 10.53
N CYS A 70 -24.29 12.15 10.04
CA CYS A 70 -23.04 12.25 9.29
C CYS A 70 -21.82 11.91 10.16
N GLY A 71 -21.80 12.39 11.42
CA GLY A 71 -20.74 12.04 12.38
C GLY A 71 -20.68 10.53 12.67
N ILE A 72 -21.84 9.91 12.90
CA ILE A 72 -21.95 8.47 13.14
C ILE A 72 -21.57 7.68 11.88
N ALA A 73 -22.00 8.13 10.69
CA ALA A 73 -21.65 7.49 9.43
C ALA A 73 -20.13 7.53 9.17
N VAL A 74 -19.49 8.68 9.38
CA VAL A 74 -18.03 8.81 9.24
C VAL A 74 -17.32 7.91 10.25
N ALA A 75 -17.76 7.89 11.51
CA ALA A 75 -17.18 7.02 12.53
C ALA A 75 -17.32 5.52 12.16
N ALA A 76 -18.49 5.12 11.66
CA ALA A 76 -18.74 3.75 11.20
C ALA A 76 -17.85 3.37 10.01
N VAL A 77 -17.68 4.27 9.03
CA VAL A 77 -16.80 4.03 7.87
C VAL A 77 -15.35 3.89 8.30
N VAL A 78 -14.85 4.80 9.13
CA VAL A 78 -13.46 4.73 9.62
C VAL A 78 -13.23 3.45 10.43
N PHE A 79 -14.20 3.06 11.26
CA PHE A 79 -14.14 1.83 12.03
C PHE A 79 -14.13 0.58 11.12
N ALA A 80 -15.05 0.51 10.16
CA ALA A 80 -15.12 -0.59 9.21
C ALA A 80 -13.84 -0.70 8.35
N LEU A 81 -13.28 0.43 7.92
CA LEU A 81 -12.08 0.48 7.11
C LEU A 81 -10.83 0.09 7.93
N SER A 82 -10.78 0.46 9.21
CA SER A 82 -9.72 0.03 10.13
C SER A 82 -9.75 -1.48 10.35
N LEU A 83 -10.92 -2.05 10.66
CA LEU A 83 -11.11 -3.49 10.82
C LEU A 83 -10.76 -4.26 9.54
N THR A 84 -11.28 -3.82 8.40
CA THR A 84 -11.03 -4.45 7.10
C THR A 84 -9.55 -4.37 6.74
N GLY A 85 -8.90 -3.24 7.03
CA GLY A 85 -7.47 -3.05 6.83
C GLY A 85 -6.62 -3.99 7.69
N MET A 86 -6.98 -4.18 8.97
CA MET A 86 -6.28 -5.15 9.82
C MET A 86 -6.41 -6.58 9.31
N VAL A 87 -7.60 -6.98 8.86
CA VAL A 87 -7.83 -8.32 8.31
C VAL A 87 -7.00 -8.53 7.04
N LEU A 88 -7.04 -7.58 6.09
CA LEU A 88 -6.23 -7.68 4.87
C LEU A 88 -4.72 -7.71 5.17
N ALA A 89 -4.25 -6.92 6.13
CA ALA A 89 -2.85 -6.94 6.55
C ALA A 89 -2.46 -8.31 7.13
N SER A 90 -3.32 -8.90 7.98
CA SER A 90 -3.09 -10.22 8.56
C SER A 90 -3.02 -11.32 7.48
N VAL A 91 -3.98 -11.31 6.54
CA VAL A 91 -4.01 -12.28 5.43
C VAL A 91 -2.80 -12.13 4.52
N ALA A 92 -2.37 -10.90 4.24
CA ALA A 92 -1.18 -10.63 3.43
C ALA A 92 0.09 -11.21 4.07
N VAL A 93 0.25 -11.05 5.39
CA VAL A 93 1.40 -11.64 6.11
C VAL A 93 1.34 -13.17 6.07
N LEU A 94 0.17 -13.76 6.31
CA LEU A 94 -0.01 -15.21 6.25
C LEU A 94 0.34 -15.77 4.87
N LEU A 95 -0.13 -15.13 3.80
CA LEU A 95 0.24 -15.48 2.42
C LEU A 95 1.74 -15.36 2.17
N CYS A 96 2.38 -14.30 2.66
CA CYS A 96 3.82 -14.11 2.54
C CYS A 96 4.61 -15.25 3.20
N VAL A 97 4.20 -15.67 4.40
CA VAL A 97 4.84 -16.78 5.12
C VAL A 97 4.65 -18.10 4.36
N ILE A 98 3.45 -18.40 3.89
CA ILE A 98 3.18 -19.61 3.10
C ILE A 98 4.04 -19.60 1.83
N PHE A 99 4.11 -18.48 1.13
CA PHE A 99 4.93 -18.34 -0.06
C PHE A 99 6.41 -18.58 0.25
N ALA A 100 6.94 -18.01 1.34
CA ALA A 100 8.31 -18.24 1.77
C ALA A 100 8.59 -19.72 2.09
N VAL A 101 7.64 -20.42 2.74
CA VAL A 101 7.76 -21.86 3.02
C VAL A 101 7.70 -22.69 1.74
N VAL A 102 6.84 -22.35 0.79
CA VAL A 102 6.73 -23.05 -0.49
C VAL A 102 8.00 -22.87 -1.31
N VAL A 103 8.49 -21.63 -1.46
CA VAL A 103 9.74 -21.35 -2.18
C VAL A 103 10.95 -21.97 -1.45
N GLY A 104 10.98 -21.90 -0.11
CA GLY A 104 12.03 -22.50 0.70
C GLY A 104 12.06 -24.02 0.62
N SER A 105 10.90 -24.67 0.68
CA SER A 105 10.79 -26.14 0.54
C SER A 105 11.16 -26.59 -0.86
N LEU A 106 10.83 -25.81 -1.89
CA LEU A 106 11.28 -26.07 -3.27
C LEU A 106 12.81 -25.95 -3.37
N ALA A 107 13.40 -24.91 -2.78
CA ALA A 107 14.85 -24.76 -2.74
C ALA A 107 15.55 -25.91 -1.99
N LEU A 108 14.98 -26.38 -0.87
CA LEU A 108 15.49 -27.55 -0.14
C LEU A 108 15.29 -28.85 -0.94
N ALA A 109 14.21 -28.99 -1.71
CA ALA A 109 13.98 -30.14 -2.57
C ALA A 109 14.96 -30.18 -3.76
N LEU A 110 15.39 -29.03 -4.28
CA LEU A 110 16.46 -28.95 -5.28
C LEU A 110 17.86 -29.13 -4.67
N LEU A 111 18.05 -28.90 -3.37
CA LEU A 111 19.33 -29.04 -2.68
C LEU A 111 20.03 -30.40 -2.89
N PRO A 112 19.39 -31.58 -2.72
CA PRO A 112 20.03 -32.87 -2.97
C PRO A 112 20.45 -33.08 -4.44
N LEU A 113 19.82 -32.37 -5.38
CA LEU A 113 20.18 -32.41 -6.80
C LEU A 113 21.28 -31.39 -7.15
N LEU A 114 21.27 -30.23 -6.48
CA LEU A 114 22.25 -29.16 -6.70
C LEU A 114 23.60 -29.50 -6.04
N LEU A 115 23.60 -30.17 -4.89
CA LEU A 115 24.80 -30.53 -4.13
C LEU A 115 25.81 -31.38 -4.92
N PRO A 116 25.44 -32.47 -5.62
CA PRO A 116 26.39 -33.22 -6.44
C PRO A 116 26.93 -32.39 -7.63
N ILE A 117 26.09 -31.57 -8.26
CA ILE A 117 26.50 -30.70 -9.37
C ILE A 117 27.48 -29.62 -8.89
N LEU A 118 27.18 -28.99 -7.75
CA LEU A 118 28.00 -27.95 -7.12
C LEU A 118 29.35 -28.50 -6.64
N LEU A 119 29.38 -29.77 -6.19
CA LEU A 119 30.62 -30.46 -5.83
C LEU A 119 31.52 -30.69 -7.05
N VAL A 120 30.97 -31.11 -8.18
CA VAL A 120 31.74 -31.29 -9.43
C VAL A 120 32.27 -29.94 -9.94
N VAL A 121 31.42 -28.92 -10.01
CA VAL A 121 31.83 -27.56 -10.43
C VAL A 121 32.86 -26.98 -9.47
N GLY A 122 32.68 -27.17 -8.16
CA GLY A 122 33.62 -26.74 -7.13
C GLY A 122 34.98 -27.42 -7.25
N LEU A 123 35.02 -28.74 -7.53
CA LEU A 123 36.27 -29.45 -7.81
C LEU A 123 36.95 -28.91 -9.06
N VAL A 124 36.22 -28.74 -10.16
CA VAL A 124 36.77 -28.20 -11.42
C VAL A 124 37.35 -26.80 -11.20
N ALA A 125 36.61 -25.92 -10.52
CA ALA A 125 37.08 -24.57 -10.22
C ALA A 125 38.31 -24.57 -9.30
N LEU A 126 38.34 -25.46 -8.30
CA LEU A 126 39.49 -25.59 -7.38
C LEU A 126 40.75 -26.10 -8.10
N PHE A 127 40.60 -27.06 -9.03
CA PHE A 127 41.71 -27.57 -9.82
C PHE A 127 42.16 -26.62 -10.93
N SER A 128 41.24 -25.87 -11.54
CA SER A 128 41.58 -24.80 -12.49
C SER A 128 42.37 -23.68 -11.82
N ARG A 129 42.07 -23.37 -10.55
CA ARG A 129 42.78 -22.32 -9.79
C ARG A 129 44.18 -22.75 -9.30
N LYS A 130 44.49 -24.04 -9.31
CA LYS A 130 45.80 -24.61 -8.94
C LYS A 130 46.78 -24.73 -10.12
N THR A 131 46.29 -24.52 -11.36
CA THR A 131 47.07 -24.60 -12.60
C THR A 131 47.65 -23.26 -13.06
N THR A 132 47.18 -22.13 -12.50
CA THR A 132 47.83 -20.81 -12.61
C THR A 132 48.74 -20.60 -11.41
#